data_AF-A0A9E6UH41-F1
#
_entry.id   AF-A0A9E6UH41-F1
#
_cell.length_a   1.000
_cell.length_b   1.000
_cell.length_c   1.000
_cell.angle_alpha   90.00
_cell.angle_beta   90.00
_cell.angle_gamma   90.00
#
_symmetry.space_group_name_H-M   'P 1'
#
loop_
_entity.id
_entity.type
_entity.pdbx_description
1 polymer ?
#
loop_
_entity_poly.entity_id
_entity_poly.type
_entity_poly.pdbx_seq_one_letter_code
_entity_poly.pdbx_strand_id
1 'polypeptide(L)'
;MTRFSLRLAALPLLALAACGAGDGAPTGSDPPGEYATQLEVPSPDYAALIANAPAIEQAEAFREPTASPPANARQLGALWLARLEERGALMGHGLAGKEPDAPVQSIDTLLTAEEFDAWVAENGWTVPPHLHWYFQQPLIAPRVSETAQGGIRTWPASEARTGWQLEAAFVGRIYLRDGCFFMRSDVVDAPDKLAWFHAETGLDVDAEGYYTLVNRVNSQPVARLGEVMTWAGPNRLDQDAPQIIALRQVCGDYTVEGVGNPEANERMFVTYPHLRQPPDAIPPPGIE
;
A
#
# COMPACT_ATOMS: atom_id res chain seq x y z
N MET A 1 -12.52 41.62 -79.28
CA MET A 1 -13.83 42.24 -79.00
C MET A 1 -14.03 42.26 -77.50
N THR A 2 -14.39 43.44 -76.95
CA THR A 2 -14.95 43.74 -75.60
C THR A 2 -14.15 43.22 -74.38
N ARG A 3 -13.31 43.99 -73.64
CA ARG A 3 -13.43 45.25 -72.85
C ARG A 3 -14.48 45.25 -71.72
N PHE A 4 -14.06 45.87 -70.60
CA PHE A 4 -14.75 46.30 -69.35
C PHE A 4 -14.80 45.27 -68.21
N SER A 5 -14.58 45.61 -66.93
CA SER A 5 -14.06 46.82 -66.29
C SER A 5 -13.71 46.54 -64.81
N LEU A 6 -12.76 47.32 -64.30
CA LEU A 6 -12.35 47.47 -62.90
C LEU A 6 -13.50 48.03 -62.03
N ARG A 7 -13.70 47.52 -60.80
CA ARG A 7 -14.16 48.34 -59.65
C ARG A 7 -13.54 47.86 -58.34
N LEU A 8 -12.64 48.69 -57.82
CA LEU A 8 -12.32 48.83 -56.39
C LEU A 8 -13.57 49.30 -55.63
N ALA A 9 -13.81 48.73 -54.45
CA ALA A 9 -14.41 49.38 -53.26
C ALA A 9 -14.27 48.42 -52.08
N ALA A 10 -13.35 48.69 -51.15
CA ALA A 10 -13.63 49.34 -49.86
C ALA A 10 -13.86 48.32 -48.73
N LEU A 11 -12.81 48.14 -47.92
CA LEU A 11 -12.86 47.57 -46.57
C LEU A 11 -13.74 48.44 -45.65
N PRO A 12 -14.41 47.82 -44.67
CA PRO A 12 -14.45 48.36 -43.33
C PRO A 12 -13.83 47.39 -42.32
N LEU A 13 -12.88 47.92 -41.55
CA LEU A 13 -12.49 47.40 -40.25
C LEU A 13 -13.69 47.47 -39.30
N LEU A 14 -14.05 46.34 -38.69
CA LEU A 14 -14.85 46.30 -37.46
C LEU A 14 -14.13 45.42 -36.44
N ALA A 15 -13.82 46.03 -35.32
CA ALA A 15 -13.17 45.44 -34.16
C ALA A 15 -14.19 44.87 -33.18
N LEU A 16 -13.74 43.84 -32.46
CA LEU A 16 -14.15 43.39 -31.11
C LEU A 16 -15.56 42.81 -30.91
N ALA A 17 -15.59 41.50 -30.58
CA ALA A 17 -16.31 40.99 -29.41
C ALA A 17 -15.74 39.63 -29.00
N ALA A 18 -15.18 39.55 -27.79
CA ALA A 18 -15.07 38.32 -27.02
C ALA A 18 -16.40 38.10 -26.29
N CYS A 19 -16.90 36.85 -26.28
CA CYS A 19 -17.67 36.22 -25.19
C CYS A 19 -18.18 34.83 -25.61
N GLY A 20 -17.89 33.82 -24.76
CA GLY A 20 -18.92 32.92 -24.20
C GLY A 20 -19.43 31.73 -25.03
N ALA A 21 -18.94 30.55 -24.65
CA ALA A 21 -19.65 29.29 -24.34
C ALA A 21 -20.83 28.76 -25.20
N GLY A 22 -20.68 27.50 -25.66
CA GLY A 22 -21.71 26.45 -25.56
C GLY A 22 -22.37 25.97 -26.87
N ASP A 23 -21.97 24.80 -27.38
CA ASP A 23 -22.79 23.56 -27.40
C ASP A 23 -22.36 22.52 -28.47
N GLY A 24 -21.93 21.34 -27.97
CA GLY A 24 -22.42 20.04 -28.44
C GLY A 24 -21.82 19.36 -29.67
N ALA A 25 -20.83 18.48 -29.47
CA ALA A 25 -20.76 17.16 -30.11
C ALA A 25 -19.87 16.21 -29.29
N PRO A 26 -20.37 15.07 -28.75
CA PRO A 26 -19.52 14.08 -28.12
C PRO A 26 -18.99 13.13 -29.20
N THR A 27 -17.81 13.42 -29.73
CA THR A 27 -17.00 12.39 -30.38
C THR A 27 -16.20 11.67 -29.30
N GLY A 28 -16.85 10.71 -28.64
CA GLY A 28 -16.21 9.77 -27.72
C GLY A 28 -15.34 8.78 -28.49
N SER A 29 -14.20 9.25 -28.98
CA SER A 29 -13.00 8.43 -29.08
C SER A 29 -12.07 8.99 -28.03
N ASP A 30 -12.04 8.37 -26.85
CA ASP A 30 -11.09 8.74 -25.81
C ASP A 30 -9.68 8.78 -26.43
N PRO A 31 -8.97 9.93 -26.35
CA PRO A 31 -7.54 9.89 -26.63
C PRO A 31 -6.92 8.88 -25.65
N PRO A 32 -5.89 8.10 -26.05
CA PRO A 32 -5.18 7.25 -25.10
C PRO A 32 -4.75 8.13 -23.92
N GLY A 33 -5.42 7.95 -22.78
CA GLY A 33 -5.32 8.86 -21.64
C GLY A 33 -3.87 8.93 -21.19
N GLU A 34 -3.35 10.15 -21.07
CA GLU A 34 -2.04 10.37 -20.46
C GLU A 34 -2.13 9.92 -19.00
N TYR A 35 -1.36 8.89 -18.64
CA TYR A 35 -1.36 8.39 -17.27
C TYR A 35 -0.73 9.43 -16.32
N ALA A 36 -1.12 9.37 -15.05
CA ALA A 36 -0.69 10.36 -14.08
C ALA A 36 0.81 10.31 -13.80
N THR A 37 1.39 11.48 -13.52
CA THR A 37 2.77 11.65 -13.09
C THR A 37 2.78 12.54 -11.85
N GLN A 38 3.38 12.04 -10.77
CA GLN A 38 3.46 12.69 -9.47
C GLN A 38 4.84 12.38 -8.86
N LEU A 39 5.84 13.19 -9.23
CA LEU A 39 7.25 12.98 -8.88
C LEU A 39 7.60 13.52 -7.49
N GLU A 40 7.12 14.73 -7.20
CA GLU A 40 7.35 15.43 -5.95
C GLU A 40 6.10 16.25 -5.61
N VAL A 41 5.66 16.19 -4.36
CA VAL A 41 4.46 16.87 -3.89
C VAL A 41 4.67 17.43 -2.48
N PRO A 42 3.90 18.47 -2.09
CA PRO A 42 3.88 18.92 -0.71
C PRO A 42 3.17 17.89 0.19
N SER A 43 3.65 17.76 1.43
CA SER A 43 2.95 17.01 2.46
C SER A 43 1.59 17.63 2.78
N PRO A 44 0.52 16.83 2.94
CA PRO A 44 -0.74 17.32 3.49
C PRO A 44 -0.58 17.73 4.95
N ASP A 45 -1.60 18.39 5.50
CA ASP A 45 -1.69 18.61 6.95
C ASP A 45 -1.99 17.28 7.68
N TYR A 46 -0.93 16.52 7.95
CA TYR A 46 -1.04 15.25 8.67
C TYR A 46 -1.59 15.42 10.09
N ALA A 47 -1.40 16.58 10.74
CA ALA A 47 -1.95 16.80 12.06
C ALA A 47 -3.48 16.85 12.01
N ALA A 48 -4.05 17.55 11.02
CA ALA A 48 -5.48 17.54 10.78
C ALA A 48 -5.99 16.15 10.37
N LEU A 49 -5.28 15.43 9.50
CA LEU A 49 -5.69 14.09 9.07
C LEU A 49 -5.72 13.08 10.22
N ILE A 50 -4.72 13.12 11.11
CA ILE A 50 -4.64 12.24 12.29
C ILE A 50 -5.74 12.61 13.29
N ALA A 51 -5.93 13.90 13.57
CA ALA A 51 -6.93 14.35 14.54
C ALA A 51 -8.38 14.03 14.12
N ASN A 52 -8.64 13.98 12.81
CA ASN A 52 -9.96 13.68 12.26
C ASN A 52 -10.11 12.20 11.83
N ALA A 53 -9.11 11.36 12.09
CA ALA A 53 -9.19 9.97 11.70
C ALA A 53 -10.31 9.25 12.47
N PRO A 54 -11.14 8.43 11.79
CA PRO A 54 -12.18 7.68 12.46
C PRO A 54 -11.58 6.72 13.49
N ALA A 55 -12.31 6.48 14.57
CA ALA A 55 -11.95 5.45 15.52
C ALA A 55 -11.90 4.10 14.79
N ILE A 56 -10.79 3.39 14.96
CA ILE A 56 -10.61 2.07 14.37
C ILE A 56 -11.32 1.08 15.28
N GLU A 57 -12.42 0.51 14.80
CA GLU A 57 -13.01 -0.66 15.44
C GLU A 57 -12.06 -1.84 15.22
N GLN A 58 -11.47 -2.34 16.30
CA GLN A 58 -10.53 -3.44 16.21
C GLN A 58 -11.30 -4.74 15.97
N ALA A 59 -11.08 -5.35 14.82
CA ALA A 59 -11.53 -6.72 14.59
C ALA A 59 -10.78 -7.67 15.55
N GLU A 60 -11.39 -8.82 15.86
CA GLU A 60 -10.78 -9.82 16.73
C GLU A 60 -9.39 -10.21 16.21
N ALA A 61 -8.35 -9.78 16.94
CA ALA A 61 -6.95 -10.04 16.60
C ALA A 61 -6.43 -11.32 17.25
N PHE A 62 -7.10 -11.81 18.30
CA PHE A 62 -6.68 -13.01 19.01
C PHE A 62 -7.83 -13.70 19.74
N ARG A 63 -7.66 -15.00 20.01
CA ARG A 63 -8.51 -15.80 20.90
C ARG A 63 -7.69 -16.44 21.99
N GLU A 64 -8.07 -16.14 23.23
CA GLU A 64 -7.44 -16.73 24.41
C GLU A 64 -7.86 -18.19 24.61
N PRO A 65 -6.96 -19.04 25.14
CA PRO A 65 -7.32 -20.39 25.57
C PRO A 65 -8.43 -20.37 26.62
N THR A 66 -9.41 -21.26 26.46
CA THR A 66 -10.52 -21.46 27.41
C THR A 66 -10.44 -22.78 28.18
N ALA A 67 -9.42 -23.60 27.90
CA ALA A 67 -9.17 -24.86 28.58
C ALA A 67 -7.67 -25.14 28.74
N SER A 68 -7.32 -25.97 29.72
CA SER A 68 -5.94 -26.48 29.85
C SER A 68 -5.59 -27.44 28.71
N PRO A 69 -4.31 -27.54 28.33
CA PRO A 69 -3.86 -28.50 27.32
C PRO A 69 -4.26 -29.94 27.66
N PRO A 70 -4.93 -30.68 26.75
CA PRO A 70 -5.26 -32.08 26.97
C PRO A 70 -4.02 -32.99 26.82
N ALA A 71 -4.14 -34.25 27.20
CA ALA A 71 -3.04 -35.23 27.08
C ALA A 71 -2.50 -35.39 25.64
N ASN A 72 -3.35 -35.16 24.63
CA ASN A 72 -2.99 -35.20 23.22
C ASN A 72 -2.74 -33.81 22.59
N ALA A 73 -2.48 -32.76 23.39
CA ALA A 73 -2.28 -31.39 22.91
C ALA A 73 -1.26 -31.30 21.77
N ARG A 74 -0.16 -32.05 21.85
CA ARG A 74 0.87 -32.09 20.80
C ARG A 74 0.31 -32.55 19.44
N GLN A 75 -0.51 -33.60 19.44
CA GLN A 75 -1.09 -34.15 18.21
C GLN A 75 -2.12 -33.18 17.62
N LEU A 76 -2.90 -32.52 18.48
CA LEU A 76 -3.86 -31.50 18.06
C LEU A 76 -3.16 -30.28 17.47
N GLY A 77 -2.11 -29.78 18.13
CA GLY A 77 -1.30 -28.68 17.60
C GLY A 77 -0.73 -29.02 16.22
N ALA A 78 -0.07 -30.18 16.08
CA ALA A 78 0.50 -30.62 14.81
C ALA A 78 -0.55 -30.76 13.69
N LEU A 79 -1.76 -31.26 14.02
CA LEU A 79 -2.86 -31.35 13.08
C LEU A 79 -3.27 -29.97 12.54
N TRP A 80 -3.37 -28.96 13.40
CA TRP A 80 -3.77 -27.62 12.99
C TRP A 80 -2.68 -26.87 12.24
N LEU A 81 -1.41 -27.06 12.61
CA LEU A 81 -0.30 -26.54 11.83
C LEU A 81 -0.32 -27.09 10.40
N ALA A 82 -0.50 -28.40 10.22
CA ALA A 82 -0.57 -29.03 8.91
C ALA A 82 -1.74 -28.50 8.06
N ARG A 83 -2.93 -28.32 8.66
CA ARG A 83 -4.09 -27.75 7.96
C ARG A 83 -3.85 -26.32 7.49
N LEU A 84 -3.23 -25.49 8.31
CA LEU A 84 -2.93 -24.10 7.95
C LEU A 84 -1.80 -24.01 6.94
N GLU A 85 -0.79 -24.88 7.02
CA GLU A 85 0.29 -24.97 6.04
C GLU A 85 -0.24 -25.39 4.66
N GLU A 86 -1.11 -26.40 4.60
CA GLU A 86 -1.78 -26.83 3.36
C GLU A 86 -2.60 -25.70 2.73
N ARG A 87 -3.24 -24.87 3.55
CA ARG A 87 -3.98 -23.68 3.09
C ARG A 87 -3.06 -22.52 2.66
N GLY A 88 -1.78 -22.54 3.02
CA GLY A 88 -0.90 -21.37 2.89
C GLY A 88 -1.26 -20.24 3.86
N ALA A 89 -1.86 -20.58 5.00
CA ALA A 89 -2.37 -19.65 6.01
C ALA A 89 -1.58 -19.66 7.32
N LEU A 90 -0.56 -20.51 7.45
CA LEU A 90 0.30 -20.54 8.64
C LEU A 90 1.32 -19.40 8.60
N MET A 91 1.30 -18.53 9.61
CA MET A 91 2.33 -17.50 9.81
C MET A 91 3.40 -17.96 10.80
N GLY A 92 2.99 -18.58 11.90
CA GLY A 92 3.90 -18.96 12.98
C GLY A 92 3.22 -19.79 14.06
N HIS A 93 4.00 -20.25 15.03
CA HIS A 93 3.48 -20.93 16.21
C HIS A 93 4.43 -20.81 17.40
N GLY A 94 3.86 -20.87 18.60
CA GLY A 94 4.59 -20.93 19.86
C GLY A 94 4.44 -22.29 20.54
N LEU A 95 5.49 -22.73 21.23
CA LEU A 95 5.48 -23.96 22.04
C LEU A 95 5.33 -23.63 23.53
N ALA A 96 4.70 -24.52 24.29
CA ALA A 96 4.51 -24.40 25.74
C ALA A 96 5.81 -24.55 26.56
N GLY A 97 6.93 -24.86 25.91
CA GLY A 97 8.22 -25.09 26.53
C GLY A 97 9.34 -25.18 25.49
N LYS A 98 10.58 -25.34 25.98
CA LYS A 98 11.78 -25.43 25.13
C LYS A 98 12.11 -26.87 24.72
N GLU A 99 11.40 -27.85 25.28
CA GLU A 99 11.65 -29.26 25.00
C GLU A 99 11.19 -29.64 23.59
N PRO A 100 11.89 -30.57 22.90
CA PRO A 100 11.54 -30.99 21.54
C PRO A 100 10.13 -31.58 21.37
N ASP A 101 9.52 -32.01 22.48
CA ASP A 101 8.19 -32.60 22.52
C ASP A 101 7.13 -31.66 23.14
N ALA A 102 7.48 -30.40 23.43
CA ALA A 102 6.55 -29.43 23.95
C ALA A 102 5.34 -29.25 23.01
N PRO A 103 4.09 -29.23 23.54
CA PRO A 103 2.93 -28.99 22.71
C PRO A 103 2.89 -27.55 22.20
N VAL A 104 2.23 -27.36 21.06
CA VAL A 104 1.88 -26.02 20.56
C VAL A 104 0.96 -25.33 21.58
N GLN A 105 1.27 -24.09 21.93
CA GLN A 105 0.45 -23.25 22.80
C GLN A 105 -0.25 -22.13 22.04
N SER A 106 0.34 -21.66 20.94
CA SER A 106 -0.20 -20.58 20.13
C SER A 106 0.03 -20.80 18.65
N ILE A 107 -0.87 -20.30 17.82
CA ILE A 107 -0.77 -20.34 16.36
C ILE A 107 -1.10 -18.97 15.79
N ASP A 108 -0.20 -18.46 14.97
CA ASP A 108 -0.34 -17.23 14.22
C ASP A 108 -0.81 -17.54 12.79
N THR A 109 -1.89 -16.91 12.36
CA THR A 109 -2.50 -17.17 11.05
C THR A 109 -2.42 -15.96 10.12
N LEU A 110 -2.49 -16.21 8.81
CA LEU A 110 -2.67 -15.20 7.78
C LEU A 110 -4.16 -14.92 7.47
N LEU A 111 -5.07 -15.47 8.27
CA LEU A 111 -6.52 -15.32 8.12
C LEU A 111 -7.06 -14.29 9.12
N THR A 112 -8.16 -13.66 8.77
CA THR A 112 -9.01 -12.99 9.77
C THR A 112 -9.74 -14.04 10.63
N ALA A 113 -10.24 -13.64 11.80
CA ALA A 113 -11.03 -14.52 12.66
C ALA A 113 -12.29 -15.05 11.93
N GLU A 114 -12.93 -14.19 11.13
CA GLU A 114 -14.10 -14.54 10.32
C GLU A 114 -13.76 -15.54 9.21
N GLU A 115 -12.66 -15.32 8.48
CA GLU A 115 -12.18 -16.26 7.45
C GLU A 115 -11.81 -17.62 8.05
N PHE A 116 -11.20 -17.61 9.24
CA PHE A 116 -10.90 -18.83 9.98
C PHE A 116 -12.17 -19.56 10.38
N ASP A 117 -13.17 -18.88 10.94
CA ASP A 117 -14.43 -19.49 11.34
C ASP A 117 -15.21 -20.07 10.17
N ALA A 118 -15.28 -19.34 9.05
CA ALA A 118 -15.90 -19.83 7.82
C ALA A 118 -15.21 -21.11 7.34
N TRP A 119 -13.87 -21.10 7.28
CA TRP A 119 -13.08 -22.26 6.86
C TRP A 119 -13.26 -23.47 7.80
N VAL A 120 -13.31 -23.24 9.12
CA VAL A 120 -13.55 -24.31 10.10
C VAL A 120 -14.96 -24.90 9.95
N ALA A 121 -15.97 -24.05 9.76
CA ALA A 121 -17.35 -24.46 9.58
C ALA A 121 -17.55 -25.27 8.29
N GLU A 122 -16.97 -24.81 7.17
CA GLU A 122 -16.99 -25.50 5.87
C GLU A 122 -16.46 -26.95 5.97
N ASN A 123 -15.46 -27.17 6.82
CA ASN A 123 -14.83 -28.48 6.98
C ASN A 123 -15.42 -29.30 8.15
N GLY A 124 -16.40 -28.76 8.88
CA GLY A 124 -17.00 -29.42 10.04
C GLY A 124 -16.00 -29.73 11.16
N TRP A 125 -14.97 -28.89 11.32
CA TRP A 125 -13.93 -29.10 12.33
C TRP A 125 -14.29 -28.46 13.67
N THR A 126 -13.72 -29.00 14.74
CA THR A 126 -13.78 -28.39 16.07
C THR A 126 -12.42 -27.78 16.42
N VAL A 127 -12.41 -26.49 16.74
CA VAL A 127 -11.20 -25.75 17.14
C VAL A 127 -10.77 -26.17 18.55
N PRO A 128 -9.49 -26.52 18.78
CA PRO A 128 -8.98 -26.86 20.10
C PRO A 128 -9.04 -25.65 21.05
N PRO A 129 -9.70 -25.76 22.21
CA PRO A 129 -9.89 -24.64 23.13
C PRO A 129 -8.65 -24.29 23.96
N HIS A 130 -7.58 -25.07 23.87
CA HIS A 130 -6.34 -24.87 24.63
C HIS A 130 -5.27 -24.08 23.85
N LEU A 131 -5.52 -23.77 22.59
CA LEU A 131 -4.61 -23.00 21.74
C LEU A 131 -4.99 -21.52 21.79
N HIS A 132 -3.98 -20.67 21.91
CA HIS A 132 -4.11 -19.24 21.65
C HIS A 132 -4.03 -19.02 20.14
N TRP A 133 -4.97 -18.28 19.56
CA TRP A 133 -4.97 -17.97 18.12
C TRP A 133 -4.68 -16.51 17.88
N TYR A 134 -3.83 -16.18 16.91
CA TYR A 134 -3.63 -14.83 16.41
C TYR A 134 -4.11 -14.72 14.96
N PHE A 135 -4.85 -13.66 14.68
CA PHE A 135 -5.51 -13.40 13.39
C PHE A 135 -5.05 -12.09 12.78
N GLN A 136 -5.11 -12.04 11.46
CA GLN A 136 -4.93 -10.81 10.70
C GLN A 136 -6.14 -9.89 10.87
N GLN A 137 -5.88 -8.59 10.82
CA GLN A 137 -6.96 -7.61 10.69
C GLN A 137 -7.54 -7.62 9.27
N PRO A 138 -8.84 -7.34 9.07
CA PRO A 138 -9.44 -7.25 7.75
C PRO A 138 -8.85 -6.08 6.93
N LEU A 139 -8.82 -6.24 5.61
CA LEU A 139 -8.46 -5.16 4.68
C LEU A 139 -9.73 -4.43 4.23
N ILE A 140 -10.13 -3.42 4.99
CA ILE A 140 -11.39 -2.68 4.81
C ILE A 140 -11.35 -1.69 3.64
N ALA A 141 -10.16 -1.19 3.25
CA ALA A 141 -10.02 -0.29 2.11
C ALA A 141 -9.77 -1.07 0.81
N PRO A 142 -10.20 -0.55 -0.35
CA PRO A 142 -9.93 -1.17 -1.65
C PRO A 142 -8.43 -1.22 -1.95
N ARG A 143 -8.02 -2.10 -2.87
CA ARG A 143 -6.63 -2.12 -3.40
C ARG A 143 -6.31 -0.80 -4.12
N VAL A 144 -7.25 -0.34 -4.94
CA VAL A 144 -7.20 0.92 -5.66
C VAL A 144 -8.61 1.49 -5.64
N SER A 145 -8.79 2.72 -5.17
CA SER A 145 -10.09 3.40 -5.20
C SER A 145 -10.54 3.64 -6.64
N GLU A 146 -11.85 3.78 -6.86
CA GLU A 146 -12.39 4.09 -8.19
C GLU A 146 -11.79 5.38 -8.76
N THR A 147 -11.57 6.40 -7.92
CA THR A 147 -10.97 7.68 -8.29
C THR A 147 -9.53 7.54 -8.79
N ALA A 148 -8.76 6.60 -8.22
CA ALA A 148 -7.35 6.40 -8.58
C ALA A 148 -7.15 5.50 -9.81
N GLN A 149 -8.14 4.68 -10.20
CA GLN A 149 -7.99 3.68 -11.25
C GLN A 149 -7.58 4.27 -12.60
N GLY A 150 -8.14 5.43 -12.98
CA GLY A 150 -7.97 6.01 -14.31
C GLY A 150 -6.57 6.56 -14.59
N GLY A 151 -5.76 6.85 -13.57
CA GLY A 151 -4.44 7.46 -13.76
C GLY A 151 -3.24 6.53 -13.65
N ILE A 152 -3.47 5.22 -13.43
CA ILE A 152 -2.39 4.25 -13.29
C ILE A 152 -2.45 3.21 -14.40
N ARG A 153 -1.29 2.69 -14.80
CA ARG A 153 -1.20 1.58 -15.77
C ARG A 153 -1.47 0.24 -15.09
N THR A 154 -0.95 0.07 -13.89
CA THR A 154 -1.06 -1.15 -13.10
C THR A 154 -0.79 -0.84 -11.63
N TRP A 155 -1.41 -1.60 -10.73
CA TRP A 155 -1.15 -1.51 -9.30
C TRP A 155 -0.18 -2.63 -8.88
N PRO A 156 1.09 -2.31 -8.56
CA PRO A 156 2.09 -3.32 -8.29
C PRO A 156 2.05 -3.73 -6.82
N ALA A 157 1.11 -4.60 -6.45
CA ALA A 157 1.00 -5.06 -5.06
C ALA A 157 0.72 -6.56 -4.95
N SER A 158 1.24 -7.17 -3.89
CA SER A 158 0.91 -8.56 -3.53
C SER A 158 -0.60 -8.77 -3.36
N GLU A 159 -1.10 -9.94 -3.74
CA GLU A 159 -2.45 -10.40 -3.37
C GLU A 159 -2.45 -11.18 -2.06
N ALA A 160 -1.30 -11.75 -1.68
CA ALA A 160 -1.13 -12.44 -0.41
C ALA A 160 -0.85 -11.45 0.73
N ARG A 161 -1.43 -11.74 1.91
CA ARG A 161 -1.18 -11.01 3.16
C ARG A 161 0.31 -11.02 3.49
N THR A 162 0.77 -9.94 4.11
CA THR A 162 2.15 -9.86 4.58
C THR A 162 2.38 -10.87 5.71
N GLY A 163 3.28 -11.82 5.49
CA GLY A 163 3.81 -12.69 6.54
C GLY A 163 5.04 -12.08 7.21
N TRP A 164 6.00 -12.92 7.60
CA TRP A 164 7.29 -12.44 8.10
C TRP A 164 8.01 -11.57 7.07
N GLN A 165 8.47 -10.41 7.49
CA GLN A 165 9.21 -9.46 6.66
C GLN A 165 10.45 -8.94 7.38
N LEU A 166 11.38 -8.36 6.62
CA LEU A 166 12.49 -7.61 7.19
C LEU A 166 12.01 -6.21 7.54
N GLU A 167 12.36 -5.73 8.73
CA GLU A 167 11.88 -4.45 9.28
C GLU A 167 12.97 -3.38 9.31
N ALA A 168 14.05 -3.53 8.52
CA ALA A 168 15.02 -2.44 8.42
C ALA A 168 14.34 -1.24 7.74
N ALA A 169 14.56 -0.04 8.30
CA ALA A 169 13.98 1.19 7.80
C ALA A 169 14.76 1.70 6.58
N PHE A 170 14.10 1.78 5.45
CA PHE A 170 14.59 2.40 4.24
C PHE A 170 13.95 3.77 4.08
N VAL A 171 14.73 4.75 3.62
CA VAL A 171 14.27 6.12 3.41
C VAL A 171 14.45 6.50 1.95
N GLY A 172 13.50 7.24 1.42
CA GLY A 172 13.57 7.75 0.06
C GLY A 172 12.22 8.27 -0.41
N ARG A 173 11.99 8.25 -1.72
CA ARG A 173 10.77 8.73 -2.35
C ARG A 173 10.15 7.64 -3.20
N ILE A 174 8.87 7.37 -2.97
CA ILE A 174 8.05 6.51 -3.84
C ILE A 174 7.14 7.45 -4.63
N TYR A 175 7.13 7.34 -5.95
CA TYR A 175 6.51 8.33 -6.83
C TYR A 175 5.86 7.69 -8.06
N LEU A 176 4.99 8.45 -8.73
CA LEU A 176 4.28 8.00 -9.93
C LEU A 176 4.91 8.65 -11.17
N ARG A 177 5.21 7.87 -12.20
CA ARG A 177 5.69 8.36 -13.49
C ARG A 177 4.98 7.59 -14.60
N ASP A 178 4.18 8.29 -15.39
CA ASP A 178 3.37 7.71 -16.48
C ASP A 178 2.56 6.49 -16.02
N GLY A 179 1.87 6.62 -14.88
CA GLY A 179 1.03 5.57 -14.31
C GLY A 179 1.77 4.37 -13.71
N CYS A 180 3.09 4.43 -13.61
CA CYS A 180 3.94 3.40 -13.00
C CYS A 180 4.61 3.90 -11.72
N PHE A 181 4.80 3.00 -10.76
CA PHE A 181 5.28 3.32 -9.42
C PHE A 181 6.77 3.05 -9.32
N PHE A 182 7.52 4.10 -9.05
CA PHE A 182 8.96 4.04 -8.89
C PHE A 182 9.33 4.38 -7.46
N MET A 183 10.49 3.90 -7.05
CA MET A 183 11.14 4.32 -5.82
C MET A 183 12.57 4.76 -6.12
N ARG A 184 13.03 5.71 -5.31
CA ARG A 184 14.41 6.16 -5.26
C ARG A 184 14.82 6.26 -3.80
N SER A 185 15.89 5.57 -3.43
CA SER A 185 16.50 5.72 -2.10
C SER A 185 17.13 7.09 -1.93
N ASP A 186 17.37 7.49 -0.70
CA ASP A 186 18.15 8.68 -0.33
C ASP A 186 19.65 8.57 -0.66
N VAL A 187 20.14 7.36 -0.96
CA VAL A 187 21.52 7.12 -1.41
C VAL A 187 21.80 7.83 -2.74
N VAL A 188 22.90 8.60 -2.75
CA VAL A 188 23.40 9.34 -3.92
C VAL A 188 23.61 8.40 -5.12
N ASP A 189 23.16 8.83 -6.29
CA ASP A 189 23.26 8.11 -7.57
C ASP A 189 22.59 6.71 -7.60
N ALA A 190 21.74 6.39 -6.63
CA ALA A 190 20.97 5.16 -6.66
C ALA A 190 19.99 5.16 -7.85
N PRO A 191 19.97 4.10 -8.67
CA PRO A 191 19.05 4.02 -9.80
C PRO A 191 17.60 3.89 -9.30
N ASP A 192 16.67 4.40 -10.11
CA ASP A 192 15.24 4.15 -9.88
C ASP A 192 14.94 2.64 -9.96
N LYS A 193 14.06 2.19 -9.08
CA LYS A 193 13.50 0.84 -9.08
C LYS A 193 11.99 0.91 -9.18
N LEU A 194 11.34 -0.14 -9.66
CA LEU A 194 9.88 -0.25 -9.59
C LEU A 194 9.48 -0.68 -8.17
N ALA A 195 8.47 -0.02 -7.63
CA ALA A 195 7.92 -0.36 -6.32
C ALA A 195 6.95 -1.53 -6.42
N TRP A 196 6.99 -2.44 -5.44
CA TRP A 196 6.03 -3.51 -5.27
C TRP A 196 5.48 -3.51 -3.84
N PHE A 197 4.22 -3.15 -3.66
CA PHE A 197 3.62 -2.96 -2.36
C PHE A 197 3.08 -4.24 -1.75
N HIS A 198 2.89 -4.18 -0.43
CA HIS A 198 2.22 -5.22 0.33
C HIS A 198 0.71 -5.17 0.10
N ALA A 199 0.01 -6.28 0.36
CA ALA A 199 -1.44 -6.35 0.18
C ALA A 199 -2.19 -5.34 1.08
N GLU A 200 -1.59 -4.95 2.20
CA GLU A 200 -2.08 -3.99 3.17
C GLU A 200 -1.98 -2.53 2.68
N THR A 201 -1.22 -2.25 1.62
CA THR A 201 -1.15 -0.92 1.02
C THR A 201 -2.17 -0.80 -0.10
N GLY A 202 -2.91 0.31 -0.11
CA GLY A 202 -3.84 0.67 -1.17
C GLY A 202 -3.48 2.01 -1.79
N LEU A 203 -4.20 2.37 -2.84
CA LEU A 203 -4.07 3.64 -3.53
C LEU A 203 -5.40 4.38 -3.56
N ASP A 204 -5.35 5.68 -3.27
CA ASP A 204 -6.47 6.61 -3.43
C ASP A 204 -6.00 7.95 -4.01
N VAL A 205 -6.92 8.88 -4.21
CA VAL A 205 -6.68 10.28 -4.53
C VAL A 205 -7.27 11.12 -3.41
N ASP A 206 -6.47 12.02 -2.82
CA ASP A 206 -6.94 12.87 -1.73
C ASP A 206 -7.80 14.05 -2.22
N ALA A 207 -8.32 14.84 -1.27
CA ALA A 207 -9.20 15.97 -1.57
C ALA A 207 -8.52 17.09 -2.39
N GLU A 208 -7.19 17.13 -2.43
CA GLU A 208 -6.42 18.08 -3.23
C GLU A 208 -6.06 17.52 -4.63
N GLY A 209 -6.43 16.26 -4.91
CA GLY A 209 -6.20 15.61 -6.20
C GLY A 209 -4.86 14.87 -6.28
N TYR A 210 -4.15 14.67 -5.18
CA TYR A 210 -2.90 13.92 -5.16
C TYR A 210 -3.11 12.44 -4.93
N TYR A 211 -2.39 11.59 -5.66
CA TYR A 211 -2.34 10.16 -5.41
C TYR A 211 -1.71 9.89 -4.04
N THR A 212 -2.39 9.11 -3.23
CA THR A 212 -2.02 8.81 -1.85
C THR A 212 -2.07 7.33 -1.56
N LEU A 213 -1.06 6.85 -0.85
CA LEU A 213 -1.01 5.51 -0.28
C LEU A 213 -1.90 5.48 0.96
N VAL A 214 -2.71 4.44 1.07
CA VAL A 214 -3.60 4.20 2.20
C VAL A 214 -3.25 2.88 2.89
N ASN A 215 -3.35 2.86 4.21
CA ASN A 215 -3.32 1.60 4.95
C ASN A 215 -4.70 0.96 4.87
N ARG A 216 -4.78 -0.19 4.18
CA ARG A 216 -6.05 -0.87 3.92
C ARG A 216 -6.68 -1.51 5.16
N VAL A 217 -5.95 -1.63 6.26
CA VAL A 217 -6.48 -2.13 7.54
C VAL A 217 -7.37 -1.10 8.22
N ASN A 218 -7.06 0.19 8.06
CA ASN A 218 -7.76 1.27 8.79
C ASN A 218 -8.23 2.42 7.89
N SER A 219 -8.06 2.30 6.57
CA SER A 219 -8.38 3.31 5.55
C SER A 219 -7.69 4.66 5.73
N GLN A 220 -6.65 4.76 6.55
CA GLN A 220 -5.96 6.03 6.76
C GLN A 220 -4.96 6.31 5.63
N PRO A 221 -4.87 7.57 5.14
CA PRO A 221 -3.78 7.99 4.28
C PRO A 221 -2.46 7.97 5.07
N VAL A 222 -1.44 7.33 4.48
CA VAL A 222 -0.12 7.17 5.10
C VAL A 222 0.96 8.00 4.40
N ALA A 223 0.84 8.25 3.10
CA ALA A 223 1.78 9.08 2.34
C ALA A 223 1.21 9.49 0.97
N ARG A 224 1.36 10.74 0.51
CA ARG A 224 1.20 11.06 -0.92
C ARG A 224 2.38 10.52 -1.71
N LEU A 225 2.13 9.99 -2.92
CA LEU A 225 3.22 9.65 -3.84
C LEU A 225 4.06 10.90 -4.13
N GLY A 226 5.38 10.76 -4.18
CA GLY A 226 6.26 11.89 -4.33
C GLY A 226 6.54 12.63 -3.02
N GLU A 227 6.19 12.10 -1.84
CA GLU A 227 6.73 12.53 -0.54
C GLU A 227 7.98 11.72 -0.15
N VAL A 228 8.78 12.25 0.77
CA VAL A 228 9.84 11.45 1.42
C VAL A 228 9.18 10.53 2.44
N MET A 229 9.46 9.24 2.32
CA MET A 229 8.85 8.17 3.09
C MET A 229 9.90 7.31 3.76
N THR A 230 9.47 6.62 4.80
CA THR A 230 10.16 5.49 5.40
C THR A 230 9.33 4.23 5.16
N TRP A 231 9.98 3.12 4.84
CA TRP A 231 9.32 1.82 4.67
C TRP A 231 10.20 0.67 5.17
N ALA A 232 9.58 -0.46 5.48
CA ALA A 232 10.26 -1.69 5.84
C ALA A 232 10.83 -2.40 4.60
N GLY A 233 12.08 -2.85 4.70
CA GLY A 233 12.76 -3.59 3.64
C GLY A 233 14.14 -4.15 4.04
N PRO A 234 14.92 -4.70 3.07
CA PRO A 234 14.50 -4.98 1.71
C PRO A 234 13.65 -6.26 1.67
N ASN A 235 12.42 -6.17 1.17
CA ASN A 235 11.58 -7.35 0.97
C ASN A 235 11.86 -7.91 -0.43
N ARG A 236 12.86 -8.80 -0.50
CA ARG A 236 13.34 -9.36 -1.77
C ARG A 236 12.22 -10.15 -2.46
N LEU A 237 12.08 -9.89 -3.76
CA LEU A 237 11.12 -10.55 -4.63
C LEU A 237 11.88 -11.42 -5.64
N ASP A 238 11.28 -12.56 -5.99
CA ASP A 238 11.70 -13.33 -7.15
C ASP A 238 11.49 -12.49 -8.41
N GLN A 239 12.60 -12.11 -9.06
CA GLN A 239 12.60 -11.21 -10.21
C GLN A 239 12.09 -11.91 -11.48
N ASP A 240 12.00 -13.24 -11.46
CA ASP A 240 11.50 -14.06 -12.57
C ASP A 240 10.04 -14.48 -12.38
N ALA A 241 9.40 -14.04 -11.28
CA ALA A 241 8.00 -14.34 -11.02
C ALA A 241 7.08 -13.71 -12.10
N PRO A 242 6.02 -14.41 -12.56
CA PRO A 242 5.17 -13.94 -13.66
C PRO A 242 4.60 -12.52 -13.47
N GLN A 243 4.21 -12.16 -12.25
CA GLN A 243 3.69 -10.84 -11.92
C GLN A 243 4.74 -9.73 -12.00
N ILE A 244 6.01 -10.04 -11.71
CA ILE A 244 7.12 -9.10 -11.83
C ILE A 244 7.49 -8.88 -13.30
N ILE A 245 7.49 -9.95 -14.09
CA ILE A 245 7.64 -9.88 -15.54
C ILE A 245 6.53 -9.03 -16.17
N ALA A 246 5.27 -9.26 -15.78
CA ALA A 246 4.13 -8.49 -16.27
C ALA A 246 4.24 -7.00 -15.92
N LEU A 247 4.69 -6.67 -14.71
CA LEU A 247 4.94 -5.27 -14.31
C LEU A 247 6.00 -4.61 -15.21
N ARG A 248 7.12 -5.29 -15.48
CA ARG A 248 8.19 -4.77 -16.35
C ARG A 248 7.74 -4.57 -17.79
N GLN A 249 6.89 -5.45 -18.31
CA GLN A 249 6.33 -5.30 -19.65
C GLN A 249 5.52 -4.01 -19.81
N VAL A 250 4.87 -3.55 -18.73
CA VAL A 250 4.06 -2.33 -18.72
C VAL A 250 4.87 -1.09 -18.36
N CYS A 251 5.81 -1.21 -17.42
CA CYS A 251 6.49 -0.09 -16.77
C CYS A 251 7.98 0.06 -17.11
N GLY A 252 8.51 -0.82 -17.96
CA GLY A 252 9.92 -0.84 -18.37
C GLY A 252 10.77 -1.81 -17.57
N ASP A 253 11.97 -2.07 -18.10
CA ASP A 253 12.89 -3.07 -17.55
C ASP A 253 13.74 -2.50 -16.40
N TYR A 254 13.13 -2.43 -15.21
CA TYR A 254 13.77 -1.98 -13.98
C TYR A 254 13.79 -3.11 -12.93
N THR A 255 14.76 -3.07 -12.02
CA THR A 255 14.72 -3.91 -10.81
C THR A 255 13.45 -3.61 -10.02
N VAL A 256 12.77 -4.64 -9.52
CA VAL A 256 11.57 -4.48 -8.70
C VAL A 256 11.89 -4.76 -7.25
N GLU A 257 11.45 -3.89 -6.35
CA GLU A 257 11.74 -3.98 -4.92
C GLU A 257 10.46 -3.88 -4.09
N GLY A 258 10.38 -4.73 -3.06
CA GLY A 258 9.27 -4.76 -2.12
C GLY A 258 9.26 -3.55 -1.20
N VAL A 259 8.09 -2.95 -1.03
CA VAL A 259 7.80 -1.84 -0.11
C VAL A 259 6.88 -2.34 0.99
N GLY A 260 7.42 -2.52 2.20
CA GLY A 260 6.63 -2.84 3.37
C GLY A 260 6.14 -1.57 4.09
N ASN A 261 4.82 -1.39 4.18
CA ASN A 261 4.18 -0.36 5.03
C ASN A 261 4.81 1.05 4.92
N PRO A 262 4.78 1.68 3.73
CA PRO A 262 5.37 3.00 3.56
C PRO A 262 4.58 4.06 4.34
N GLU A 263 5.30 4.97 4.99
CA GLU A 263 4.73 6.10 5.72
C GLU A 263 5.51 7.37 5.42
N ALA A 264 4.82 8.49 5.23
CA ALA A 264 5.46 9.78 5.02
C ALA A 264 6.24 10.18 6.27
N ASN A 265 7.48 10.65 6.09
CA ASN A 265 8.30 11.10 7.22
C ASN A 265 7.62 12.24 7.99
N GLU A 266 6.94 13.15 7.28
CA GLU A 266 6.21 14.24 7.91
C GLU A 266 5.08 13.75 8.81
N ARG A 267 4.37 12.68 8.41
CA ARG A 267 3.37 12.03 9.25
C ARG A 267 4.00 11.45 10.51
N MET A 268 5.12 10.75 10.38
CA MET A 268 5.89 10.24 11.54
C MET A 268 6.32 11.37 12.47
N PHE A 269 6.80 12.49 11.94
CA PHE A 269 7.24 13.64 12.73
C PHE A 269 6.09 14.40 13.42
N VAL A 270 4.89 14.39 12.84
CA VAL A 270 3.70 14.91 13.52
C VAL A 270 3.31 14.02 14.69
N THR A 271 3.33 12.69 14.52
CA THR A 271 3.02 11.72 15.59
C THR A 271 4.11 11.70 16.67
N TYR A 272 5.38 11.85 16.28
CA TYR A 272 6.54 11.81 17.16
C TYR A 272 7.42 13.06 16.98
N PRO A 273 7.00 14.23 17.52
CA PRO A 273 7.70 15.50 17.29
C PRO A 273 9.18 15.53 17.68
N HIS A 274 9.57 14.71 18.66
CA HIS A 274 10.96 14.59 19.11
C HIS A 274 11.89 14.04 18.02
N LEU A 275 11.39 13.29 17.04
CA LEU A 275 12.18 12.73 15.94
C LEU A 275 12.62 13.76 14.89
N ARG A 276 12.06 14.98 14.92
CA ARG A 276 12.56 16.09 14.10
C ARG A 276 13.95 16.54 14.53
N GLN A 277 14.33 16.22 15.76
CA GLN A 277 15.67 16.48 16.28
C GLN A 277 16.49 15.19 16.12
N PRO A 278 17.72 15.26 15.59
CA PRO A 278 18.61 14.11 15.58
C PRO A 278 18.85 13.65 17.03
N PRO A 279 18.94 12.33 17.30
CA PRO A 279 18.99 11.79 18.65
C PRO A 279 20.16 12.24 19.53
N ASP A 280 21.14 12.99 19.03
CA ASP A 280 22.33 13.41 19.80
C ASP A 280 22.71 14.89 19.59
N ALA A 281 21.96 15.82 20.18
CA ALA A 281 22.50 17.17 20.42
C ALA A 281 23.28 17.27 21.75
N ILE A 282 23.22 16.23 22.59
CA ILE A 282 23.88 16.20 23.90
C ILE A 282 24.66 14.87 24.00
N PRO A 283 26.01 14.90 24.01
CA PRO A 283 26.79 13.68 24.25
C PRO A 283 26.41 13.08 25.62
N PRO A 284 26.56 11.75 25.81
CA PRO A 284 26.31 11.11 27.09
C PRO A 284 27.08 11.83 28.22
N PRO A 285 26.46 12.04 29.40
CA PRO A 285 27.15 12.69 30.52
C PRO A 285 28.44 11.95 30.86
N GLY A 286 29.58 12.66 30.88
CA GLY A 286 30.88 12.12 31.32
C GLY A 286 31.86 11.73 30.22
N ILE A 287 31.63 12.13 28.97
CA ILE A 287 32.66 12.11 27.92
C ILE A 287 32.98 13.56 27.52
N GLU A 288 33.79 14.22 28.34
CA GLU A 288 34.54 15.45 28.00
C GLU A 288 36.02 15.11 27.76
#